data_AF-A0A7C5MBY2-F1
#
_entry.id   AF-A0A7C5MBY2-F1
#
_cell.length_a   1.000
_cell.length_b   1.000
_cell.length_c   1.000
_cell.angle_alpha   90.00
_cell.angle_beta   90.00
_cell.angle_gamma   90.00
#
_symmetry.space_group_name_H-M   'P 1'
#
loop_
_entity.id
_entity.type
_entity.pdbx_description
1 polymer ?
#
loop_
_entity_poly.entity_id
_entity_poly.type
_entity_poly.pdbx_seq_one_letter_code
_entity_poly.pdbx_strand_id
1 'polypeptide(L)'
;MRRFWLATVMVVGLPIATEAAPMDPMEFVKKKYQEIQDIVKRYPKREEMQKAIRDVMETFVDYRELSRRTLPDQWDKLKRKQQDEFVGEFKQMIQRTYVKRFDPEKEVRIDYKEATVAEDGTALVRSVVHSGRSEAAVDYRFHKKGGEWWAFDVVIDDVSMVQNYRKQFHDILAKSGWDGLMERIRKKNAKAQE
;
A
#
# COMPACT_ATOMS: atom_id res chain seq x y z
N MET A 1 -68.97 34.91 -5.90
CA MET A 1 -68.49 33.53 -6.14
C MET A 1 -66.99 33.57 -6.39
N ARG A 2 -66.15 33.10 -5.45
CA ARG A 2 -64.68 33.04 -5.63
C ARG A 2 -64.27 31.56 -5.54
N ARG A 3 -63.71 31.03 -6.63
CA ARG A 3 -63.21 29.66 -6.75
C ARG A 3 -61.79 29.63 -6.18
N PHE A 4 -61.54 28.81 -5.17
CA PHE A 4 -60.19 28.49 -4.67
C PHE A 4 -59.71 27.19 -5.32
N TRP A 5 -58.52 27.21 -5.91
CA TRP A 5 -57.81 26.03 -6.39
C TRP A 5 -56.90 25.49 -5.27
N LEU A 6 -56.95 24.18 -5.03
CA LEU A 6 -56.01 23.43 -4.19
C LEU A 6 -54.78 23.06 -5.03
N ALA A 7 -53.59 23.49 -4.60
CA ALA A 7 -52.32 23.04 -5.16
C ALA A 7 -51.69 22.01 -4.21
N THR A 8 -51.61 20.76 -4.67
CA THR A 8 -50.92 19.67 -3.96
C THR A 8 -49.43 19.77 -4.26
N VAL A 9 -48.61 20.04 -3.24
CA VAL A 9 -47.14 20.00 -3.36
C VAL A 9 -46.69 18.55 -3.19
N MET A 10 -46.14 17.97 -4.27
CA MET A 10 -45.51 16.66 -4.27
C MET A 10 -44.04 16.82 -3.88
N VAL A 11 -43.68 16.40 -2.67
CA VAL A 11 -42.29 16.35 -2.22
C VAL A 11 -41.62 15.13 -2.86
N VAL A 12 -40.82 15.36 -3.90
CA VAL A 12 -39.97 14.34 -4.50
C VAL A 12 -38.75 14.18 -3.59
N GLY A 13 -38.69 13.07 -2.84
CA GLY A 13 -37.53 12.70 -2.05
C GLY A 13 -36.39 12.27 -2.97
N LEU A 14 -35.33 13.08 -3.05
CA LEU A 14 -34.08 12.66 -3.68
C LEU A 14 -33.44 11.56 -2.81
N PRO A 15 -32.98 10.44 -3.41
CA PRO A 15 -32.25 9.44 -2.66
C PRO A 15 -30.96 10.05 -2.15
N ILE A 16 -30.79 10.10 -0.83
CA ILE A 16 -29.51 10.40 -0.21
C ILE A 16 -28.58 9.24 -0.60
N ALA A 17 -27.56 9.54 -1.41
CA ALA A 17 -26.50 8.58 -1.67
C ALA A 17 -25.78 8.33 -0.35
N THR A 18 -26.11 7.21 0.30
CA THR A 18 -25.34 6.72 1.43
C THR A 18 -23.98 6.33 0.90
N GLU A 19 -22.99 7.21 1.07
CA GLU A 19 -21.59 6.86 0.86
C GLU A 19 -21.30 5.66 1.77
N ALA A 20 -21.07 4.49 1.16
CA ALA A 20 -20.85 3.27 1.90
C ALA A 20 -19.69 3.50 2.88
N ALA A 21 -19.89 3.19 4.16
CA ALA A 21 -18.84 3.31 5.15
C ALA A 21 -17.60 2.56 4.64
N PRO A 22 -16.41 3.17 4.69
CA PRO A 22 -15.19 2.51 4.25
C PRO A 22 -15.06 1.16 4.96
N MET A 23 -14.71 0.13 4.20
CA MET A 23 -14.44 -1.22 4.73
C MET A 23 -13.57 -1.11 5.99
N ASP A 24 -13.84 -1.90 7.01
CA ASP A 24 -12.97 -1.95 8.18
C ASP A 24 -11.51 -2.31 7.77
N PRO A 25 -10.48 -1.62 8.28
CA PRO A 25 -9.10 -1.87 7.86
C PRO A 25 -8.61 -3.31 8.17
N MET A 26 -9.11 -3.96 9.22
CA MET A 26 -8.80 -5.38 9.48
C MET A 26 -9.37 -6.26 8.37
N GLU A 27 -10.63 -6.05 8.01
CA GLU A 27 -11.29 -6.79 6.93
C GLU A 27 -10.63 -6.54 5.58
N PHE A 28 -10.14 -5.31 5.35
CA PHE A 28 -9.35 -4.99 4.16
C PHE A 28 -8.07 -5.83 4.08
N VAL A 29 -7.30 -5.93 5.17
CA VAL A 29 -6.08 -6.74 5.21
C VAL A 29 -6.39 -8.22 5.01
N LYS A 30 -7.41 -8.75 5.70
CA LYS A 30 -7.84 -10.15 5.52
C LYS A 30 -8.19 -10.45 4.07
N LYS A 31 -8.97 -9.58 3.43
CA LYS A 31 -9.37 -9.72 2.02
C LYS A 31 -8.17 -9.72 1.08
N LYS A 32 -7.23 -8.78 1.24
CA LYS A 32 -6.04 -8.70 0.41
C LYS A 32 -5.09 -9.86 0.63
N TYR A 33 -4.97 -10.33 1.86
CA TYR A 33 -4.21 -11.54 2.17
C TYR A 33 -4.82 -12.78 1.50
N GLN A 34 -6.14 -12.95 1.57
CA GLN A 34 -6.83 -14.06 0.90
C GLN A 34 -6.63 -14.02 -0.62
N GLU A 35 -6.75 -12.84 -1.24
CA GLU A 35 -6.50 -12.65 -2.68
C GLU A 35 -5.08 -13.10 -3.08
N ILE A 36 -4.08 -12.75 -2.26
CA ILE A 36 -2.69 -13.18 -2.49
C ILE A 36 -2.53 -14.69 -2.28
N GLN A 37 -3.14 -15.28 -1.25
CA GLN A 37 -3.10 -16.72 -1.01
C GLN A 37 -3.72 -17.52 -2.16
N ASP A 38 -4.83 -17.03 -2.72
CA ASP A 38 -5.49 -17.65 -3.88
C ASP A 38 -4.58 -17.59 -5.11
N ILE A 39 -3.82 -16.49 -5.30
CA ILE A 39 -2.82 -16.37 -6.37
C ILE A 39 -1.70 -17.38 -6.18
N VAL A 40 -1.15 -17.49 -4.96
CA VAL A 40 -0.06 -18.42 -4.65
C VAL A 40 -0.47 -19.86 -4.95
N LYS A 41 -1.72 -20.24 -4.63
CA LYS A 41 -2.27 -21.57 -4.93
C LYS A 41 -2.54 -21.78 -6.43
N ARG A 42 -2.98 -20.74 -7.13
CA ARG A 42 -3.38 -20.82 -8.55
C ARG A 42 -2.19 -20.90 -9.51
N TYR A 43 -1.10 -20.22 -9.21
CA TYR A 43 0.05 -20.10 -10.11
C TYR A 43 1.26 -20.88 -9.55
N PRO A 44 1.45 -22.16 -9.92
CA PRO A 44 2.58 -22.95 -9.44
C PRO A 44 3.93 -22.47 -10.03
N LYS A 45 3.90 -21.78 -11.18
CA LYS A 45 5.09 -21.16 -11.77
C LYS A 45 5.39 -19.84 -11.07
N ARG A 46 6.59 -19.76 -10.49
CA ARG A 46 7.05 -18.62 -9.69
C ARG A 46 6.92 -17.27 -10.41
N GLU A 47 7.25 -17.22 -11.70
CA GLU A 47 7.21 -15.96 -12.45
C GLU A 47 5.78 -15.42 -12.65
N GLU A 48 4.86 -16.30 -13.05
CA GLU A 48 3.44 -15.97 -13.23
C GLU A 48 2.80 -15.56 -11.89
N MET A 49 3.11 -16.30 -10.82
CA MET A 49 2.69 -15.96 -9.45
C MET A 49 3.19 -14.59 -9.04
N GLN A 50 4.50 -14.32 -9.17
CA GLN A 50 5.08 -13.03 -8.79
C GLN A 50 4.48 -11.88 -9.61
N LYS A 51 4.18 -12.10 -10.89
CA LYS A 51 3.48 -11.10 -11.70
C LYS A 51 2.08 -10.81 -11.14
N ALA A 52 1.28 -11.84 -10.90
CA ALA A 52 -0.06 -11.69 -10.37
C ALA A 52 -0.07 -10.99 -8.99
N ILE A 53 0.88 -11.33 -8.12
CA ILE A 53 1.03 -10.65 -6.82
C ILE A 53 1.38 -9.17 -7.01
N ARG A 54 2.30 -8.83 -7.94
CA ARG A 54 2.60 -7.41 -8.24
C ARG A 54 1.35 -6.66 -8.69
N ASP A 55 0.55 -7.28 -9.56
CA ASP A 55 -0.70 -6.69 -10.05
C ASP A 55 -1.69 -6.44 -8.89
N VAL A 56 -1.80 -7.35 -7.91
CA VAL A 56 -2.62 -7.11 -6.71
C VAL A 56 -2.02 -6.00 -5.84
N MET A 57 -0.70 -5.92 -5.68
CA MET A 57 -0.07 -4.83 -4.91
C MET A 57 -0.39 -3.44 -5.48
N GLU A 58 -0.62 -3.30 -6.79
CA GLU A 58 -1.06 -2.02 -7.39
C GLU A 58 -2.41 -1.52 -6.86
N THR A 59 -3.25 -2.45 -6.38
CA THR A 59 -4.62 -2.14 -5.96
C THR A 59 -4.72 -1.63 -4.53
N PHE A 60 -3.64 -1.71 -3.75
CA PHE A 60 -3.68 -1.34 -2.34
C PHE A 60 -2.41 -0.65 -1.82
N VAL A 61 -1.34 -0.54 -2.59
CA VAL A 61 -0.11 0.17 -2.17
C VAL A 61 -0.06 1.53 -2.84
N ASP A 62 -0.06 2.61 -2.05
CA ASP A 62 0.20 3.95 -2.59
C ASP A 62 1.71 4.18 -2.64
N TYR A 63 2.32 3.76 -3.76
CA TYR A 63 3.75 3.94 -3.99
C TYR A 63 4.17 5.40 -4.01
N ARG A 64 3.28 6.34 -4.33
CA ARG A 64 3.61 7.77 -4.30
C ARG A 64 3.70 8.27 -2.87
N GLU A 65 2.74 7.91 -2.03
CA GLU A 65 2.76 8.27 -0.62
C GLU A 65 3.93 7.61 0.11
N LEU A 66 4.19 6.32 -0.16
CA LEU A 66 5.38 5.61 0.33
C LEU A 66 6.67 6.36 -0.09
N SER A 67 6.80 6.69 -1.37
CA SER A 67 7.96 7.43 -1.92
C SER A 67 8.12 8.81 -1.28
N ARG A 68 7.03 9.55 -1.09
CA ARG A 68 7.04 10.86 -0.44
C ARG A 68 7.57 10.76 0.99
N ARG A 69 7.13 9.75 1.74
CA ARG A 69 7.55 9.54 3.14
C ARG A 69 9.00 9.08 3.28
N THR A 70 9.62 8.53 2.24
CA THR A 70 11.06 8.20 2.26
C THR A 70 11.95 9.40 1.93
N LEU A 71 11.41 10.49 1.37
CA LEU A 71 12.15 11.70 0.98
C LEU A 71 11.52 13.00 1.49
N PRO A 72 11.15 13.12 2.79
CA PRO A 72 10.34 14.25 3.24
C PRO A 72 10.99 15.62 3.03
N ASP A 73 12.32 15.75 3.16
CA ASP A 73 13.01 17.04 3.03
C ASP A 73 13.32 17.45 1.58
N GLN A 74 13.12 16.52 0.64
CA GLN A 74 13.49 16.64 -0.77
C GLN A 74 12.27 16.62 -1.67
N TRP A 75 11.19 15.94 -1.28
CA TRP A 75 10.04 15.66 -2.13
C TRP A 75 9.49 16.92 -2.80
N ASP A 76 9.24 17.97 -2.02
CA ASP A 76 8.66 19.23 -2.51
C ASP A 76 9.65 20.07 -3.33
N LYS A 77 10.95 19.76 -3.28
CA LYS A 77 12.01 20.40 -4.08
C LYS A 77 12.17 19.75 -5.46
N LEU A 78 11.66 18.52 -5.63
CA LEU A 78 11.76 17.79 -6.89
C LEU A 78 10.73 18.31 -7.89
N LYS A 79 11.14 18.39 -9.17
CA LYS A 79 10.18 18.63 -10.26
C LYS A 79 9.24 17.43 -10.38
N ARG A 80 8.00 17.65 -10.85
CA ARG A 80 7.01 16.59 -11.04
C ARG A 80 7.56 15.39 -11.83
N LYS A 81 8.32 15.64 -12.91
CA LYS A 81 8.98 14.59 -13.69
C LYS A 81 9.96 13.74 -12.85
N GLN A 82 10.72 14.36 -11.95
CA GLN A 82 11.66 13.64 -11.07
C GLN A 82 10.91 12.83 -10.00
N GLN A 83 9.81 13.36 -9.45
CA GLN A 83 8.94 12.62 -8.54
C GLN A 83 8.37 11.38 -9.23
N ASP A 84 7.84 11.54 -10.46
CA ASP A 84 7.22 10.45 -11.22
C ASP A 84 8.25 9.36 -11.58
N GLU A 85 9.45 9.77 -11.99
CA GLU A 85 10.56 8.86 -12.27
C GLU A 85 11.00 8.09 -11.03
N PHE A 86 11.19 8.78 -9.90
CA PHE A 86 11.56 8.13 -8.64
C PHE A 86 10.49 7.16 -8.15
N VAL A 87 9.21 7.54 -8.22
CA VAL A 87 8.10 6.66 -7.85
C VAL A 87 8.11 5.40 -8.71
N GLY A 88 8.32 5.52 -10.03
CA GLY A 88 8.38 4.37 -10.94
C GLY A 88 9.52 3.41 -10.62
N GLU A 89 10.73 3.94 -10.48
CA GLU A 89 11.92 3.14 -10.17
C GLU A 89 11.86 2.51 -8.79
N PHE A 90 11.43 3.27 -7.78
CA PHE A 90 11.34 2.78 -6.42
C PHE A 90 10.23 1.74 -6.25
N LYS A 91 9.06 1.96 -6.86
CA LYS A 91 7.98 0.97 -6.96
C LYS A 91 8.49 -0.36 -7.53
N GLN A 92 9.17 -0.31 -8.67
CA GLN A 92 9.70 -1.52 -9.29
C GLN A 92 10.66 -2.26 -8.34
N MET A 93 11.52 -1.52 -7.64
CA MET A 93 12.46 -2.10 -6.68
C MET A 93 11.74 -2.75 -5.51
N ILE A 94 10.73 -2.10 -4.94
CA ILE A 94 9.88 -2.64 -3.86
C ILE A 94 9.21 -3.92 -4.33
N GLN A 95 8.46 -3.86 -5.43
CA GLN A 95 7.75 -5.02 -5.97
C GLN A 95 8.68 -6.22 -6.17
N ARG A 96 9.82 -6.03 -6.85
CA ARG A 96 10.80 -7.10 -7.08
C ARG A 96 11.41 -7.67 -5.80
N THR A 97 11.62 -6.83 -4.79
CA THR A 97 12.21 -7.24 -3.51
C THR A 97 11.22 -8.07 -2.70
N TYR A 98 9.96 -7.62 -2.60
CA TYR A 98 9.01 -8.20 -1.65
C TYR A 98 8.19 -9.35 -2.23
N VAL A 99 7.94 -9.40 -3.55
CA VAL A 99 7.23 -10.57 -4.14
C VAL A 99 8.00 -11.88 -3.99
N LYS A 100 9.33 -11.80 -3.80
CA LYS A 100 10.17 -12.97 -3.55
C LYS A 100 9.90 -13.63 -2.19
N ARG A 101 9.20 -12.95 -1.27
CA ARG A 101 8.82 -13.49 0.05
C ARG A 101 7.62 -14.42 0.00
N PHE A 102 6.81 -14.36 -1.06
CA PHE A 102 5.72 -15.31 -1.25
C PHE A 102 6.28 -16.60 -1.83
N ASP A 103 6.04 -17.68 -1.11
CA ASP A 103 6.59 -19.01 -1.37
C ASP A 103 5.44 -20.02 -1.34
N PRO A 104 5.09 -20.66 -2.47
CA PRO A 104 3.99 -21.62 -2.53
C PRO A 104 4.24 -22.87 -1.69
N GLU A 105 5.48 -23.14 -1.31
CA GLU A 105 5.84 -24.29 -0.48
C GLU A 105 5.69 -24.02 1.02
N LYS A 106 5.49 -22.76 1.41
CA LYS A 106 5.34 -22.36 2.81
C LYS A 106 3.91 -21.99 3.13
N GLU A 107 3.35 -22.71 4.08
CA GLU A 107 2.11 -22.28 4.71
C GLU A 107 2.38 -21.02 5.55
N VAL A 108 1.55 -20.00 5.34
CA VAL A 108 1.58 -18.75 6.09
C VAL A 108 0.26 -18.60 6.83
N ARG A 109 0.36 -18.35 8.12
CA ARG A 109 -0.78 -18.06 9.00
C ARG A 109 -0.62 -16.67 9.58
N ILE A 110 -1.71 -15.91 9.65
CA ILE A 110 -1.74 -14.58 10.24
C ILE A 110 -2.66 -14.57 11.45
N ASP A 111 -2.10 -14.26 12.60
CA ASP A 111 -2.83 -14.00 13.83
C ASP A 111 -3.04 -12.48 13.96
N TYR A 112 -4.21 -12.01 13.50
CA TYR A 112 -4.63 -10.62 13.60
C TYR A 112 -4.86 -10.22 15.07
N LYS A 113 -4.36 -9.04 15.48
CA LYS A 113 -4.43 -8.57 16.88
C LYS A 113 -5.42 -7.44 17.04
N GLU A 114 -5.14 -6.29 16.45
CA GLU A 114 -5.98 -5.10 16.57
C GLU A 114 -5.93 -4.27 15.30
N ALA A 115 -6.99 -3.48 15.09
CA ALA A 115 -7.04 -2.44 14.08
C ALA A 115 -7.48 -1.14 14.73
N THR A 116 -6.80 -0.05 14.39
CA THR A 116 -7.09 1.29 14.90
C THR A 116 -7.17 2.26 13.72
N VAL A 117 -8.08 3.23 13.83
CA VAL A 117 -8.22 4.34 12.88
C VAL A 117 -8.02 5.62 13.67
N ALA A 118 -7.04 6.43 13.28
CA ALA A 118 -6.75 7.71 13.89
C ALA A 118 -7.64 8.83 13.30
N GLU A 119 -7.75 9.94 14.02
CA GLU A 119 -8.55 11.10 13.61
C GLU A 119 -8.06 11.72 12.29
N ASP A 120 -6.77 11.61 11.99
CA ASP A 120 -6.16 12.08 10.75
C ASP A 120 -6.48 11.19 9.53
N GLY A 121 -7.30 10.14 9.73
CA GLY A 121 -7.72 9.21 8.69
C GLY A 121 -6.67 8.15 8.34
N THR A 122 -5.57 8.06 9.09
CA THR A 122 -4.65 6.92 9.01
C THR A 122 -5.17 5.73 9.80
N ALA A 123 -4.76 4.52 9.40
CA ALA A 123 -5.09 3.31 10.12
C ALA A 123 -3.86 2.42 10.32
N LEU A 124 -3.91 1.64 11.40
CA LEU A 124 -2.90 0.66 11.75
C LEU A 124 -3.59 -0.68 12.01
N VAL A 125 -3.11 -1.73 11.35
CA VAL A 125 -3.52 -3.11 11.60
C VAL A 125 -2.31 -3.89 12.11
N ARG A 126 -2.41 -4.44 13.31
CA ARG A 126 -1.36 -5.24 13.95
C ARG A 126 -1.63 -6.73 13.81
N SER A 127 -0.58 -7.50 13.56
CA SER A 127 -0.66 -8.95 13.39
C SER A 127 0.64 -9.66 13.79
N VAL A 128 0.56 -10.97 13.95
CA VAL A 128 1.73 -11.86 13.98
C VAL A 128 1.62 -12.79 12.77
N VAL A 129 2.67 -12.81 11.94
CA VAL A 129 2.73 -13.65 10.75
C VAL A 129 3.64 -14.84 11.04
N HIS A 130 3.09 -16.04 10.95
CA HIS A 130 3.81 -17.30 11.10
C HIS A 130 4.10 -17.91 9.73
N SER A 131 5.34 -18.32 9.50
CA SER A 131 5.79 -19.01 8.29
C SER A 131 6.75 -20.15 8.67
N GLY A 132 6.25 -21.39 8.62
CA GLY A 132 6.98 -22.55 9.14
C GLY A 132 7.29 -22.42 10.63
N ARG A 133 8.59 -22.43 11.00
CA ARG A 133 9.06 -22.28 12.39
C ARG A 133 9.37 -20.83 12.79
N SER A 134 9.20 -19.90 11.87
CA SER A 134 9.51 -18.49 12.09
C SER A 134 8.22 -17.69 12.25
N GLU A 135 8.25 -16.66 13.08
CA GLU A 135 7.19 -15.69 13.21
C GLU A 135 7.77 -14.27 13.24
N ALA A 136 6.95 -13.29 12.88
CA ALA A 136 7.30 -11.88 12.96
C ALA A 136 6.07 -11.04 13.32
N ALA A 137 6.27 -10.00 14.13
CA ALA A 137 5.24 -8.99 14.34
C ALA A 137 5.14 -8.12 13.08
N VAL A 138 3.93 -7.94 12.54
CA VAL A 138 3.70 -7.17 11.32
C VAL A 138 2.59 -6.16 11.52
N ASP A 139 2.97 -4.89 11.38
CA ASP A 139 2.10 -3.72 11.49
C ASP A 139 1.94 -3.08 10.11
N TYR A 140 0.71 -3.05 9.60
CA TYR A 140 0.37 -2.45 8.31
C TYR A 140 -0.20 -1.05 8.51
N ARG A 141 0.36 -0.05 7.83
CA ARG A 141 -0.07 1.35 7.95
C ARG A 141 -0.73 1.84 6.68
N PHE A 142 -1.92 2.40 6.84
CA PHE A 142 -2.79 2.83 5.74
C PHE A 142 -3.19 4.29 5.87
N HIS A 143 -3.50 4.91 4.73
CA HIS A 143 -4.23 6.16 4.65
C HIS A 143 -5.49 5.98 3.79
N LYS A 144 -6.47 6.86 3.97
CA LYS A 144 -7.64 6.92 3.08
C LYS A 144 -7.34 7.75 1.83
N LYS A 145 -7.81 7.27 0.68
CA LYS A 145 -7.80 7.98 -0.61
C LYS A 145 -9.01 7.56 -1.42
N GLY A 146 -9.88 8.51 -1.73
CA GLY A 146 -11.13 8.22 -2.46
C GLY A 146 -12.06 7.23 -1.73
N GLY A 147 -12.08 7.27 -0.39
CA GLY A 147 -12.88 6.34 0.42
C GLY A 147 -12.26 4.95 0.60
N GLU A 148 -11.12 4.65 -0.03
CA GLU A 148 -10.45 3.35 0.05
C GLU A 148 -9.19 3.39 0.91
N TRP A 149 -8.79 2.23 1.44
CA TRP A 149 -7.53 2.07 2.18
C TRP A 149 -6.36 1.85 1.23
N TRP A 150 -5.29 2.60 1.47
CA TRP A 150 -4.05 2.48 0.73
C TRP A 150 -2.88 2.34 1.71
N ALA A 151 -2.13 1.25 1.60
CA ALA A 151 -0.94 0.99 2.38
C ALA A 151 0.18 1.94 1.93
N PHE A 152 0.86 2.54 2.89
CA PHE A 152 2.05 3.37 2.62
C PHE A 152 3.29 2.90 3.39
N ASP A 153 3.13 2.02 4.39
CA ASP A 153 4.23 1.46 5.16
C ASP A 153 3.86 0.08 5.72
N VAL A 154 4.89 -0.73 5.97
CA VAL A 154 4.81 -1.97 6.74
C VAL A 154 5.97 -1.99 7.71
N VAL A 155 5.69 -2.34 8.96
CA VAL A 155 6.69 -2.50 10.01
C VAL A 155 6.78 -3.98 10.34
N ILE A 156 7.99 -4.53 10.31
CA ILE A 156 8.24 -5.94 10.62
C ILE A 156 9.26 -5.97 11.75
N ASP A 157 8.91 -6.59 12.87
CA ASP A 157 9.73 -6.63 14.10
C ASP A 157 10.30 -5.23 14.44
N ASP A 158 9.39 -4.25 14.52
CA ASP A 158 9.66 -2.83 14.79
C ASP A 158 10.49 -2.08 13.73
N VAL A 159 10.85 -2.74 12.63
CA VAL A 159 11.57 -2.13 11.51
C VAL A 159 10.59 -1.66 10.43
N SER A 160 10.32 -0.36 10.40
CA SER A 160 9.50 0.29 9.35
C SER A 160 10.24 0.29 8.02
N MET A 161 9.56 -0.16 6.96
CA MET A 161 10.06 -0.12 5.60
C MET A 161 10.37 1.32 5.18
N VAL A 162 9.43 2.24 5.43
CA VAL A 162 9.59 3.66 5.10
C VAL A 162 10.77 4.27 5.84
N GLN A 163 10.90 4.05 7.15
CA GLN A 163 12.01 4.63 7.92
C GLN A 163 13.36 4.05 7.50
N ASN A 164 13.40 2.75 7.20
CA ASN A 164 14.61 2.10 6.71
C ASN A 164 15.09 2.71 5.38
N TYR A 165 14.18 2.87 4.41
CA TYR A 165 14.54 3.50 3.14
C TYR A 165 14.82 4.98 3.28
N ARG A 166 14.10 5.71 4.15
CA ARG A 166 14.39 7.12 4.45
C ARG A 166 15.84 7.29 4.91
N LYS A 167 16.29 6.48 5.86
CA LYS A 167 17.68 6.50 6.34
C LYS A 167 18.67 6.22 5.21
N GLN A 168 18.44 5.16 4.44
CA GLN A 168 19.31 4.81 3.31
C GLN A 168 19.38 5.92 2.26
N PHE A 169 18.25 6.51 1.90
CA PHE A 169 18.18 7.55 0.89
C PHE A 169 18.80 8.85 1.37
N HIS A 170 18.60 9.22 2.64
CA HIS A 170 19.31 10.34 3.26
C HIS A 170 20.83 10.15 3.17
N ASP A 171 21.34 8.98 3.57
CA ASP A 171 22.77 8.66 3.52
C ASP A 171 23.33 8.73 2.09
N ILE A 172 22.56 8.28 1.10
CA ILE A 172 22.96 8.32 -0.32
C ILE A 172 22.92 9.74 -0.87
N LEU A 173 21.86 10.50 -0.58
CA LEU A 173 21.70 11.88 -1.04
C LEU A 173 22.82 12.77 -0.50
N ALA A 174 23.21 12.59 0.76
CA ALA A 174 24.31 13.32 1.37
C ALA A 174 25.68 13.01 0.70
N LYS A 175 25.87 11.77 0.24
CA LYS A 175 27.16 11.31 -0.33
C LYS A 175 27.27 11.48 -1.85
N SER A 176 26.15 11.36 -2.56
CA SER A 176 26.15 11.18 -4.02
C SER A 176 25.04 11.95 -4.73
N GLY A 177 24.28 12.78 -4.00
CA GLY A 177 23.20 13.59 -4.57
C GLY A 177 22.07 12.77 -5.18
N TRP A 178 21.20 13.47 -5.92
CA TRP A 178 20.03 12.88 -6.57
C TRP A 178 20.40 11.80 -7.59
N ASP A 179 21.40 12.07 -8.43
CA ASP A 179 21.81 11.15 -9.49
C ASP A 179 22.35 9.84 -8.91
N GLY A 180 23.13 9.92 -7.82
CA GLY A 180 23.60 8.72 -7.12
C GLY A 180 22.47 7.91 -6.45
N LEU A 181 21.41 8.57 -5.99
CA LEU A 181 20.21 7.87 -5.50
C LEU A 181 19.53 7.10 -6.63
N MET A 182 19.26 7.77 -7.74
CA MET A 182 18.59 7.16 -8.89
C MET A 182 19.42 6.04 -9.50
N GLU A 183 20.75 6.20 -9.62
CA GLU A 183 21.65 5.15 -10.09
C GLU A 183 21.58 3.90 -9.21
N ARG A 184 21.59 4.06 -7.87
CA ARG A 184 21.50 2.92 -6.94
C ARG A 184 20.19 2.16 -7.05
N ILE A 185 19.07 2.87 -7.23
CA ILE A 185 17.75 2.24 -7.39
C ILE A 185 17.71 1.48 -8.72
N ARG A 186 18.10 2.10 -9.84
CA ARG A 186 18.15 1.45 -11.16
C ARG A 186 19.07 0.23 -11.15
N LYS A 187 20.23 0.32 -10.49
CA LYS A 187 21.15 -0.82 -10.34
C LYS A 187 20.54 -1.98 -9.56
N LYS A 188 19.76 -1.69 -8.50
CA LYS A 188 19.00 -2.73 -7.78
C LYS A 188 17.93 -3.37 -8.66
N ASN A 189 17.24 -2.58 -9.49
CA ASN A 189 16.26 -3.07 -10.45
C ASN A 189 16.89 -3.99 -11.50
N ALA A 190 18.04 -3.61 -12.07
CA ALA A 190 18.77 -4.41 -13.06
C ALA A 190 19.25 -5.75 -12.49
N LYS A 191 19.89 -5.74 -11.30
CA LYS A 191 20.34 -6.96 -10.62
C LYS A 191 19.21 -7.93 -10.26
N ALA A 192 17.99 -7.45 -10.12
CA ALA A 192 16.84 -8.29 -9.81
C ALA A 192 16.20 -8.92 -11.05
N GLN A 193 16.75 -8.68 -12.26
CA GLN A 193 16.38 -9.35 -13.51
C GLN A 193 17.25 -10.59 -13.80
N GLU A 194 18.42 -10.67 -13.16
CA GLU A 194 19.30 -11.85 -13.12
C GLU A 194 18.79 -12.86 -12.09
#